data_AF-A0A3A0C7J1-F1
#
_entry.id   AF-A0A3A0C7J1-F1
#
_cell.length_a   1.000
_cell.length_b   1.000
_cell.length_c   1.000
_cell.angle_alpha   90.00
_cell.angle_beta   90.00
_cell.angle_gamma   90.00
#
_symmetry.space_group_name_H-M   'P 1'
#
loop_
_entity.id
_entity.type
_entity.pdbx_description
1 polymer ?
#
loop_
_entity_poly.entity_id
_entity_poly.type
_entity_poly.pdbx_seq_one_letter_code
_entity_poly.pdbx_strand_id
1 'polypeptide(L)'
;MALRYVILAHSVNGGVHFDLLLEVEGQERLRACQLAQRLAAAGESCPWRELEPHRRLYLSFEGEVSGDRGRVSRVEQGHYTQAGARLSLQPQDAAAYELELSEGQAKRF
;
A
#
# COMPACT_ATOMS: atom_id res chain seq x y z
N MET A 1 -5.97 -15.22 10.15
CA MET A 1 -5.35 -14.26 11.10
C MET A 1 -5.38 -12.87 10.47
N ALA A 2 -5.38 -11.79 11.24
CA ALA A 2 -5.31 -10.44 10.69
C ALA A 2 -3.84 -10.11 10.35
N LEU A 3 -3.56 -9.78 9.09
CA LEU A 3 -2.20 -9.47 8.59
C LEU A 3 -1.99 -7.97 8.60
N ARG A 4 -0.75 -7.48 8.72
CA ARG A 4 -0.49 -6.03 8.73
C ARG A 4 -0.44 -5.45 7.32
N TYR A 5 -0.84 -4.19 7.20
CA TYR A 5 -0.62 -3.39 6.00
C TYR A 5 -0.10 -2.00 6.36
N VAL A 6 0.51 -1.34 5.38
CA VAL A 6 0.84 0.08 5.41
C VAL A 6 0.57 0.70 4.05
N ILE A 7 0.18 1.97 4.06
CA ILE A 7 0.13 2.81 2.87
C ILE A 7 1.18 3.90 3.04
N LEU A 8 2.11 3.96 2.10
CA LEU A 8 3.18 4.91 2.07
C LEU A 8 2.91 5.94 0.97
N ALA A 9 3.06 7.22 1.28
CA ALA A 9 3.28 8.25 0.28
C ALA A 9 4.77 8.26 -0.05
N HIS A 10 5.09 8.01 -1.31
CA HIS A 10 6.46 8.02 -1.82
C HIS A 10 6.65 9.27 -2.69
N SER A 11 7.47 10.20 -2.21
CA SER A 11 7.86 11.41 -2.94
C SER A 11 9.22 11.24 -3.60
N VAL A 12 9.30 11.45 -4.91
CA VAL A 12 10.53 11.31 -5.69
C VAL A 12 10.48 12.22 -6.92
N ASN A 13 11.58 12.93 -7.22
CA ASN A 13 11.69 13.81 -8.39
C ASN A 13 10.55 14.83 -8.56
N GLY A 14 9.99 15.32 -7.45
CA GLY A 14 8.86 16.26 -7.46
C GLY A 14 7.47 15.63 -7.65
N GLY A 15 7.39 14.32 -7.93
CA GLY A 15 6.15 13.55 -7.96
C GLY A 15 5.85 12.88 -6.62
N VAL A 16 4.57 12.55 -6.39
CA VAL A 16 4.11 11.76 -5.24
C VAL A 16 3.18 10.65 -5.74
N HIS A 17 3.42 9.43 -5.28
CA HIS A 17 2.53 8.29 -5.48
C HIS A 17 2.30 7.55 -4.17
N PHE A 18 1.34 6.63 -4.16
CA PHE A 18 0.98 5.85 -2.98
C PHE A 18 1.26 4.37 -3.21
N ASP A 19 1.94 3.74 -2.26
CA ASP A 19 2.21 2.31 -2.28
C ASP A 19 1.49 1.62 -1.12
N LEU A 20 0.71 0.60 -1.44
CA LEU A 20 0.11 -0.33 -0.49
C LEU A 20 1.05 -1.52 -0.31
N LEU A 21 1.51 -1.73 0.92
CA LEU A 21 2.30 -2.90 1.28
C LEU A 21 1.50 -3.81 2.20
N LEU A 22 1.45 -5.10 1.86
CA LEU A 22 0.66 -6.12 2.55
C LEU A 22 1.59 -7.23 3.06
N GLU A 23 1.49 -7.57 4.34
CA GLU A 23 2.04 -8.84 4.82
C GLU A 23 1.30 -10.01 4.18
N VAL A 24 2.00 -11.02 3.68
CA VAL A 24 1.38 -12.25 3.19
C VAL A 24 1.73 -13.39 4.15
N GLU A 25 0.71 -14.17 4.56
CA GLU A 25 0.89 -15.29 5.47
C GLU A 25 1.92 -16.29 4.89
N GLY A 26 2.89 -16.69 5.73
CA GLY A 26 3.97 -17.59 5.32
C GLY A 26 5.05 -16.96 4.44
N GLN A 27 5.01 -15.65 4.15
CA GLN A 27 6.03 -14.98 3.34
C GLN A 27 6.92 -14.01 4.12
N GLU A 28 8.21 -14.00 3.79
CA GLU A 28 9.19 -13.08 4.36
C GLU A 28 9.14 -11.68 3.74
N ARG A 29 8.53 -11.55 2.56
CA ARG A 29 8.40 -10.28 1.84
C ARG A 29 6.97 -9.81 1.82
N LEU A 30 6.82 -8.50 1.71
CA LEU A 30 5.54 -7.83 1.55
C LEU A 30 5.14 -7.89 0.08
N ARG A 31 3.86 -8.16 -0.18
CA ARG A 31 3.27 -7.81 -1.47
C ARG A 31 3.21 -6.29 -1.56
N ALA A 32 3.56 -5.74 -2.71
CA ALA A 32 3.66 -4.30 -2.90
C ALA A 32 2.89 -3.90 -4.15
N CYS A 33 1.97 -2.95 -3.98
CA CYS A 33 1.14 -2.45 -5.07
C CYS A 33 1.22 -0.93 -5.08
N GLN A 34 1.53 -0.33 -6.22
CA GLN A 34 1.38 1.12 -6.38
C GLN A 34 -0.06 1.44 -6.78
N LEU A 35 -0.70 2.33 -6.02
CA LEU A 35 -2.04 2.81 -6.27
C LEU A 35 -2.02 3.98 -7.25
N ALA A 36 -2.95 3.98 -8.21
CA ALA A 36 -3.05 5.05 -9.22
C ALA A 36 -3.51 6.39 -8.63
N GLN A 37 -4.16 6.36 -7.47
CA GLN A 37 -4.66 7.54 -6.77
C GLN A 37 -4.61 7.32 -5.26
N ARG A 38 -4.65 8.43 -4.50
CA ARG A 38 -4.93 8.37 -3.07
C ARG A 38 -6.25 7.62 -2.89
N LEU A 39 -6.28 6.63 -1.98
CA LEU A 39 -7.42 5.75 -1.75
C LEU A 39 -8.74 6.49 -1.93
N ALA A 40 -9.50 6.03 -2.92
CA ALA A 40 -10.85 6.48 -3.15
C ALA A 40 -11.76 6.02 -2.00
N ALA A 41 -12.94 6.62 -1.87
CA ALA A 41 -13.84 6.36 -0.77
C ALA A 41 -14.18 4.86 -0.64
N ALA A 42 -14.67 4.45 0.53
CA ALA A 42 -15.06 3.06 0.81
C ALA A 42 -15.93 2.49 -0.32
N GLY A 43 -15.53 1.34 -0.87
CA GLY A 43 -16.26 0.66 -1.95
C GLY A 43 -15.88 1.08 -3.38
N GLU A 44 -14.93 2.00 -3.57
CA GLU A 44 -14.42 2.33 -4.90
C GLU A 44 -13.28 1.40 -5.35
N SER A 45 -13.27 1.05 -6.63
CA SER A 45 -12.15 0.33 -7.24
C SER A 45 -10.94 1.25 -7.40
N CYS A 46 -9.78 0.85 -6.90
CA CYS A 46 -8.53 1.60 -7.10
C CYS A 46 -7.63 0.85 -8.09
N PRO A 47 -7.39 1.39 -9.30
CA PRO A 47 -6.43 0.80 -10.22
C PRO A 47 -5.04 0.74 -9.57
N TRP A 48 -4.36 -0.38 -9.73
CA TRP A 48 -3.07 -0.62 -9.09
C TRP A 48 -2.13 -1.37 -10.04
N ARG A 49 -0.83 -1.21 -9.83
CA ARG A 49 0.20 -2.03 -10.46
C ARG A 49 1.00 -2.79 -9.41
N GLU A 50 1.33 -4.04 -9.69
CA GLU A 50 2.23 -4.83 -8.85
C GLU A 50 3.65 -4.20 -8.91
N LEU A 51 4.31 -4.15 -7.77
CA LEU A 51 5.71 -3.78 -7.62
C LEU A 51 6.52 -4.99 -7.17
N GLU A 52 7.85 -4.85 -7.15
CA GLU A 52 8.70 -5.87 -6.58
C GLU A 52 8.39 -6.09 -5.09
N PRO A 53 8.43 -7.34 -4.58
CA PRO A 53 8.16 -7.62 -3.18
C PRO A 53 9.11 -6.87 -2.21
N HIS A 54 8.52 -6.17 -1.25
CA HIS A 54 9.24 -5.28 -0.34
C HIS A 54 9.71 -5.99 0.94
N ARG A 55 10.70 -5.41 1.63
CA ARG A 55 11.17 -5.91 2.93
C ARG A 55 10.18 -5.56 4.03
N ARG A 56 9.95 -6.47 4.99
CA ARG A 56 9.04 -6.27 6.14
C ARG A 56 9.32 -5.01 6.97
N LEU A 57 10.57 -4.54 6.98
CA LEU A 57 10.94 -3.28 7.66
C LEU A 57 10.11 -2.07 7.18
N TYR A 58 9.66 -2.09 5.92
CA TYR A 58 8.86 -0.99 5.35
C TYR A 58 7.48 -0.83 5.98
N LEU A 59 7.01 -1.79 6.79
CA LEU A 59 5.77 -1.62 7.58
C LEU A 59 5.87 -0.50 8.61
N SER A 60 7.08 -0.17 9.06
CA SER A 60 7.32 0.85 10.08
C SER A 60 8.32 1.92 9.68
N PHE A 61 8.99 1.75 8.54
CA PHE A 61 10.02 2.69 8.07
C PHE A 61 9.40 3.96 7.49
N GLU A 62 9.98 5.09 7.87
CA GLU A 62 9.74 6.40 7.27
C GLU A 62 11.09 7.10 7.09
N GLY A 63 11.21 7.93 6.06
CA GLY A 63 12.43 8.67 5.78
C GLY A 63 12.97 8.45 4.38
N GLU A 64 14.22 8.87 4.18
CA GLU A 64 14.89 8.84 2.88
C GLU A 64 15.18 7.41 2.43
N VAL A 65 14.84 7.13 1.19
CA VAL A 65 15.14 5.87 0.52
C VAL A 65 16.48 6.03 -0.20
N SER A 66 17.44 5.20 0.17
CA SER A 66 18.82 5.26 -0.35
C SER A 66 18.92 5.27 -1.88
N GLY A 67 19.95 5.94 -2.41
CA GLY A 67 20.25 5.98 -3.85
C GLY A 67 19.37 6.96 -4.63
N ASP A 68 19.08 8.13 -4.05
CA ASP A 68 18.26 9.20 -4.65
C ASP A 68 16.87 8.75 -5.09
N ARG A 69 16.33 7.72 -4.43
CA ARG A 69 15.01 7.15 -4.73
C ARG A 69 13.88 7.91 -4.04
N GLY A 70 14.16 9.03 -3.40
CA GLY A 70 13.16 9.88 -2.75
C GLY A 70 12.91 9.54 -1.29
N ARG A 71 11.73 9.90 -0.76
CA ARG A 71 11.36 9.75 0.64
C ARG A 71 10.02 9.04 0.76
N VAL A 72 9.89 8.17 1.74
CA VAL A 72 8.60 7.56 2.11
C VAL A 72 8.10 8.12 3.44
N SER A 73 6.80 8.36 3.51
CA SER A 73 6.09 8.75 4.72
C SER A 73 4.82 7.92 4.83
N ARG A 74 4.49 7.45 6.03
CA ARG A 74 3.27 6.68 6.26
C ARG A 74 2.04 7.57 6.19
N VAL A 75 1.06 7.10 5.43
CA VAL A 75 -0.26 7.71 5.32
C VAL A 75 -1.25 6.98 6.21
N GLU A 76 -1.18 5.65 6.21
CA GLU A 76 -2.08 4.79 6.97
C GLU A 76 -1.36 3.48 7.32
N GLN A 77 -1.74 2.87 8.43
CA GLN A 77 -1.35 1.51 8.77
C GLN A 77 -2.47 0.81 9.53
N GLY A 78 -2.41 -0.51 9.57
CA GLY A 78 -3.32 -1.29 10.39
C GLY A 78 -3.26 -2.77 10.08
N HIS A 79 -4.40 -3.42 10.26
CA HIS A 79 -4.57 -4.84 9.94
C HIS A 79 -5.56 -5.02 8.79
N TYR A 80 -5.43 -6.13 8.08
CA TYR A 80 -6.35 -6.48 7.03
C TYR A 80 -6.69 -7.96 7.02
N THR A 81 -7.84 -8.25 6.41
CA THR A 81 -8.20 -9.60 5.96
C THR A 81 -8.49 -9.56 4.45
N GLN A 82 -8.25 -10.67 3.76
CA GLN A 82 -8.44 -10.77 2.33
C GLN A 82 -9.40 -11.91 1.98
N ALA A 83 -10.32 -11.64 1.06
CA ALA A 83 -11.21 -12.61 0.44
C ALA A 83 -11.20 -12.40 -1.08
N GLY A 84 -10.45 -13.25 -1.80
CA GLY A 84 -10.23 -13.05 -3.24
C GLY A 84 -9.47 -11.74 -3.53
N ALA A 85 -10.04 -10.88 -4.37
CA ALA A 85 -9.48 -9.57 -4.72
C ALA A 85 -9.87 -8.44 -3.73
N ARG A 86 -10.73 -8.74 -2.75
CA ARG A 86 -11.23 -7.76 -1.79
C ARG A 86 -10.41 -7.79 -0.51
N LEU A 87 -10.01 -6.60 -0.06
CA LEU A 87 -9.33 -6.35 1.20
C LEU A 87 -10.28 -5.64 2.16
N SER A 88 -10.45 -6.18 3.35
CA SER A 88 -11.10 -5.48 4.46
C SER A 88 -10.00 -4.84 5.31
N LEU A 89 -9.84 -3.52 5.19
CA LEU A 89 -8.81 -2.76 5.90
C LEU A 89 -9.37 -2.26 7.23
N GLN A 90 -8.58 -2.44 8.30
CA GLN A 90 -8.84 -1.92 9.65
C GLN A 90 -7.70 -0.95 9.99
N PRO A 91 -7.84 0.34 9.61
CA PRO A 91 -6.86 1.36 9.96
C PRO A 91 -6.74 1.51 11.47
N GLN A 92 -5.55 1.88 11.92
CA GLN A 92 -5.32 2.16 13.35
C GLN A 92 -6.09 3.41 13.82
N ASP A 93 -6.15 4.44 12.98
CA ASP A 93 -6.64 5.78 13.35
C ASP A 93 -7.87 6.22 12.53
N ALA A 94 -8.55 5.29 11.85
CA ALA A 94 -9.73 5.55 11.03
C ALA A 94 -10.73 4.37 11.05
N ALA A 95 -11.94 4.60 10.56
CA ALA A 95 -12.96 3.55 10.44
C ALA A 95 -12.53 2.48 9.42
N ALA A 96 -12.93 1.23 9.66
CA ALA A 96 -12.69 0.14 8.72
C ALA A 96 -13.41 0.38 7.39
N TYR A 97 -12.78 -0.03 6.29
CA TYR A 97 -13.34 0.10 4.95
C TYR A 97 -12.89 -1.06 4.04
N GLU A 98 -13.62 -1.27 2.95
CA GLU A 98 -13.29 -2.27 1.95
C GLU A 98 -12.60 -1.63 0.75
N LEU A 99 -11.56 -2.29 0.27
CA LEU A 99 -10.85 -1.96 -0.96
C LEU A 99 -10.91 -3.17 -1.90
N GLU A 100 -11.39 -2.95 -3.12
CA GLU A 100 -11.35 -3.96 -4.17
C GLU A 100 -10.18 -3.67 -5.12
N LEU A 101 -9.23 -4.60 -5.17
CA LEU A 101 -8.09 -4.52 -6.06
C LEU A 101 -8.49 -5.04 -7.44
N SER A 102 -8.77 -4.15 -8.38
CA SER A 102 -8.96 -4.51 -9.79
C SER A 102 -7.67 -4.27 -10.58
N GLU A 103 -7.19 -5.29 -11.30
CA GLU A 103 -6.04 -5.11 -12.21
C GLU A 103 -6.35 -4.00 -13.21
N GLY A 104 -5.55 -2.93 -13.18
CA GLY A 104 -5.69 -1.80 -14.10
C GLY A 104 -4.36 -1.07 -14.20
N GLN A 105 -3.95 -0.67 -15.39
CA GLN A 105 -2.68 0.03 -15.57
C GLN A 105 -2.72 1.39 -14.84
N ALA A 106 -2.11 1.46 -13.65
CA ALA A 106 -1.82 2.73 -13.00
C ALA A 106 -0.98 3.58 -13.97
N LYS A 107 -1.52 4.72 -14.41
CA LYS A 107 -0.80 5.64 -15.30
C LYS A 107 0.46 6.11 -14.57
N ARG A 108 1.61 6.05 -15.26
CA ARG A 108 2.85 6.69 -14.80
C ARG A 108 2.59 8.19 -14.72
N PHE A 109 2.48 8.74 -13.51
CA PHE A 109 2.56 10.19 -13.27
C PHE A 109 4.01 10.59 -13.07
#